data_AF-A0A239JML1-F1
#
_entry.id   AF-A0A239JML1-F1
#
_cell.length_a   1.000
_cell.length_b   1.000
_cell.length_c   1.000
_cell.angle_alpha   90.00
_cell.angle_beta   90.00
_cell.angle_gamma   90.00
#
_symmetry.space_group_name_H-M   'P 1'
#
loop_
_entity.id
_entity.type
_entity.pdbx_description
1 polymer ?
#
loop_
_entity_poly.entity_id
_entity_poly.type
_entity_poly.pdbx_seq_one_letter_code
_entity_poly.pdbx_strand_id
1 'polypeptide(L)'
;MWDAFPEGRHVDLRTGVPEDDRVAEGGQWGPGRTVRAAVIVALLQGANTAQPSAVACLRLAGARISGHLNLAGAQIAHALWLGDCWFEEGVDLSGASAQSIAIVGSRVPGVEAGLIRIEGRLDLRRSRLECGSASPFHRRVTALSLINAHVSGAVNLSGAEITAPEEWAVSAGGLVAEGGVYCQDGFVAHGEVRLLGAQLPGGLHMRGARLECPSQRGVALALDNAVASTLDFSDGFIANGTVRLRGARISDNLTFEGAVLNGPRDGHGPSLAAPLMQAVDFDVTLARPPSSTVDLRGAQVSYLHDNEHSWPDVVELDGFVYGSITVDEAGERREAVGRRDSVVHRVAWIRRSPGYTPQPYEQLASWYRKAGHDDDARRVLLAKQRHRRRTLPPAGRVWGHLLDVTVGYGYRPWLAGVWLLALALLGSLSFGTHSPTPVKQGEGAPFQPLVYTLDLLIPIGGLGQRTAWYWSNDSLQGLAYLLIAFGWVLTTAVIAGVTRTLQKN
;
A
#
# COMPACT_ATOMS: atom_id res chain seq x y z
N MET A 1 -8.43 12.31 -49.34
CA MET A 1 -9.12 11.62 -48.22
C MET A 1 -10.32 10.82 -48.69
N TRP A 2 -11.29 11.44 -49.37
CA TRP A 2 -12.49 10.76 -49.84
C TRP A 2 -12.18 9.50 -50.68
N ASP A 3 -11.27 9.61 -51.65
CA ASP A 3 -10.90 8.48 -52.53
C ASP A 3 -9.92 7.49 -51.86
N ALA A 4 -9.19 7.93 -50.84
CA ALA A 4 -8.20 7.10 -50.16
C ALA A 4 -8.82 6.14 -49.14
N PHE A 5 -9.98 6.51 -48.57
CA PHE A 5 -10.67 5.77 -47.53
C PHE A 5 -11.11 4.35 -47.96
N PRO A 6 -11.79 4.16 -49.12
CA PRO A 6 -12.19 2.83 -49.58
C PRO A 6 -11.03 1.86 -49.81
N GLU A 7 -9.85 2.40 -50.11
CA GLU A 7 -8.61 1.65 -50.38
C GLU A 7 -7.74 1.49 -49.12
N GLY A 8 -8.10 2.14 -48.01
CA GLY A 8 -7.30 2.17 -46.78
C GLY A 8 -5.94 2.88 -46.93
N ARG A 9 -5.78 3.71 -47.96
CA ARG A 9 -4.52 4.42 -48.22
C ARG A 9 -4.29 5.52 -47.18
N HIS A 10 -3.03 5.64 -46.77
CA HIS A 10 -2.60 6.69 -45.84
C HIS A 10 -2.57 8.06 -46.53
N VAL A 11 -3.28 9.03 -45.96
CA VAL A 11 -3.26 10.43 -46.41
C VAL A 11 -2.38 11.22 -45.46
N ASP A 12 -1.19 11.58 -45.91
CA ASP A 12 -0.24 12.38 -45.16
C ASP A 12 -0.24 13.82 -45.69
N LEU A 13 -0.56 14.78 -44.83
CA LEU A 13 -0.57 16.22 -45.15
C LEU A 13 0.62 16.96 -44.56
N ARG A 14 1.60 16.23 -43.99
CA ARG A 14 2.84 16.80 -43.47
C ARG A 14 3.75 17.28 -44.60
N THR A 15 4.55 18.29 -44.29
CA THR A 15 5.53 18.87 -45.22
C THR A 15 6.83 18.08 -45.27
N GLY A 16 7.12 17.28 -44.24
CA GLY A 16 8.37 16.55 -44.05
C GLY A 16 9.45 17.38 -43.34
N VAL A 17 9.19 18.65 -43.07
CA VAL A 17 10.07 19.55 -42.31
C VAL A 17 9.59 19.56 -40.85
N PRO A 18 10.43 19.12 -39.88
CA PRO A 18 10.00 18.97 -38.49
C PRO A 18 9.49 20.24 -37.82
N GLU A 19 9.96 21.42 -38.23
CA GLU A 19 9.51 22.70 -37.67
C GLU A 19 8.10 23.06 -38.14
N ASP A 20 7.83 22.93 -39.43
CA ASP A 20 6.53 23.22 -40.05
C ASP A 20 5.44 22.21 -39.65
N ASP A 21 5.85 21.00 -39.25
CA ASP A 21 4.98 19.91 -38.83
C ASP A 21 4.76 19.83 -37.31
N ARG A 22 5.22 20.83 -36.54
CA ARG A 22 4.96 20.89 -35.10
C ARG A 22 3.46 21.04 -34.81
N VAL A 23 2.88 20.02 -34.17
CA VAL A 23 1.46 20.00 -33.82
C VAL A 23 1.07 21.15 -32.89
N ALA A 24 1.97 21.60 -32.01
CA ALA A 24 1.71 22.76 -31.14
C ALA A 24 1.37 24.04 -31.92
N GLU A 25 1.93 24.19 -33.13
CA GLU A 25 1.72 25.34 -34.03
C GLU A 25 0.63 25.06 -35.08
N GLY A 26 -0.07 23.92 -34.98
CA GLY A 26 -1.04 23.47 -35.97
C GLY A 26 -2.23 24.40 -36.22
N GLY A 27 -2.50 25.34 -35.30
CA GLY A 27 -3.46 26.42 -35.50
C GLY A 27 -3.09 27.41 -36.62
N GLN A 28 -1.82 27.43 -37.06
CA GLN A 28 -1.33 28.24 -38.17
C GLN A 28 -1.36 27.50 -39.52
N TRP A 29 -1.66 26.20 -39.52
CA TRP A 29 -1.72 25.41 -40.75
C TRP A 29 -2.85 25.93 -41.66
N GLY A 30 -2.48 26.15 -42.93
CA GLY A 30 -3.36 26.70 -43.95
C GLY A 30 -4.43 25.72 -44.47
N PRO A 31 -5.25 26.16 -45.43
CA PRO A 31 -6.38 25.38 -45.95
C PRO A 31 -5.96 24.06 -46.61
N GLY A 32 -4.75 23.97 -47.16
CA GLY A 32 -4.23 22.73 -47.76
C GLY A 32 -4.01 21.57 -46.76
N ARG A 33 -3.95 21.88 -45.46
CA ARG A 33 -3.84 20.89 -44.38
C ARG A 33 -5.12 20.79 -43.54
N THR A 34 -6.17 21.52 -43.91
CA THR A 34 -7.40 21.59 -43.12
C THR A 34 -8.44 20.58 -43.61
N VAL A 35 -8.93 19.75 -42.69
CA VAL A 35 -9.96 18.74 -42.94
C VAL A 35 -11.15 19.03 -42.03
N ARG A 36 -12.34 19.18 -42.61
CA ARG A 36 -13.57 19.38 -41.84
C ARG A 36 -13.96 18.11 -41.10
N ALA A 37 -14.26 18.21 -39.81
CA ALA A 37 -14.72 17.09 -38.98
C ALA A 37 -15.96 16.40 -39.60
N ALA A 38 -16.89 17.17 -40.19
CA ALA A 38 -18.06 16.63 -40.87
C ALA A 38 -17.74 15.63 -42.00
N VAL A 39 -16.60 15.78 -42.68
CA VAL A 39 -16.17 14.83 -43.74
C VAL A 39 -15.69 13.52 -43.13
N ILE A 40 -14.98 13.59 -42.00
CA ILE A 40 -14.55 12.42 -41.23
C ILE A 40 -15.78 11.64 -40.75
N VAL A 41 -16.75 12.34 -40.14
CA VAL A 41 -18.02 11.74 -39.68
C VAL A 41 -18.76 11.07 -40.84
N ALA A 42 -18.90 11.74 -41.98
CA ALA A 42 -19.59 11.18 -43.15
C ALA A 42 -18.92 9.90 -43.66
N LEU A 43 -17.59 9.86 -43.76
CA LEU A 43 -16.86 8.66 -44.18
C LEU A 43 -17.04 7.50 -43.19
N LEU A 44 -16.97 7.77 -41.89
CA LEU A 44 -17.13 6.75 -40.85
C LEU A 44 -18.58 6.23 -40.74
N GLN A 45 -19.58 7.03 -41.14
CA GLN A 45 -20.98 6.63 -41.22
C GLN A 45 -21.37 5.99 -42.57
N GLY A 46 -20.40 5.74 -43.45
CA GLY A 46 -20.62 4.97 -44.68
C GLY A 46 -20.97 5.80 -45.92
N ALA A 47 -20.68 7.11 -45.94
CA ALA A 47 -20.90 7.95 -47.14
C ALA A 47 -20.04 7.53 -48.34
N ASN A 48 -18.98 6.74 -48.13
CA ASN A 48 -18.19 6.12 -49.19
C ASN A 48 -17.93 4.65 -48.86
N THR A 49 -18.49 3.74 -49.65
CA THR A 49 -18.43 2.30 -49.40
C THR A 49 -17.06 1.72 -49.72
N ALA A 50 -16.60 0.76 -48.90
CA ALA A 50 -15.36 0.02 -49.12
C ALA A 50 -15.32 -0.66 -50.49
N GLN A 51 -14.15 -0.72 -51.13
CA GLN A 51 -13.98 -1.52 -52.33
C GLN A 51 -13.85 -3.01 -51.97
N PRO A 52 -14.41 -3.95 -52.75
CA PRO A 52 -14.36 -5.38 -52.44
C PRO A 52 -12.93 -5.97 -52.32
N SER A 53 -11.93 -5.31 -52.90
CA SER A 53 -10.53 -5.75 -52.94
C SER A 53 -9.65 -5.11 -51.85
N ALA A 54 -10.17 -4.21 -51.02
CA ALA A 54 -9.39 -3.46 -50.04
C ALA A 54 -10.12 -3.32 -48.69
N VAL A 55 -9.34 -3.16 -47.62
CA VAL A 55 -9.89 -2.92 -46.28
C VAL A 55 -9.99 -1.41 -46.06
N ALA A 56 -11.22 -0.90 -46.04
CA ALA A 56 -11.45 0.51 -45.77
C ALA A 56 -10.99 0.88 -44.35
N CYS A 57 -10.18 1.93 -44.26
CA CYS A 57 -9.61 2.44 -43.02
C CYS A 57 -9.35 3.94 -43.18
N LEU A 58 -9.69 4.73 -42.17
CA LEU A 58 -9.37 6.16 -42.19
C LEU A 58 -7.98 6.38 -41.59
N ARG A 59 -7.00 6.71 -42.43
CA ARG A 59 -5.63 7.03 -42.02
C ARG A 59 -5.26 8.43 -42.46
N LEU A 60 -5.15 9.36 -41.51
CA LEU A 60 -4.83 10.75 -41.76
C LEU A 60 -3.65 11.18 -40.89
N ALA A 61 -2.66 11.86 -41.48
CA ALA A 61 -1.56 12.47 -40.74
C ALA A 61 -1.40 13.97 -41.03
N GLY A 62 -0.98 14.74 -40.03
CA GLY A 62 -0.58 16.14 -40.19
C GLY A 62 -1.70 17.10 -40.53
N ALA A 63 -2.94 16.77 -40.16
CA ALA A 63 -4.12 17.56 -40.52
C ALA A 63 -4.59 18.47 -39.38
N ARG A 64 -5.06 19.67 -39.76
CA ARG A 64 -5.87 20.56 -38.91
C ARG A 64 -7.33 20.13 -39.06
N ILE A 65 -7.94 19.62 -38.00
CA ILE A 65 -9.34 19.19 -38.01
C ILE A 65 -10.22 20.35 -37.55
N SER A 66 -11.03 20.87 -38.46
CA SER A 66 -11.91 22.02 -38.21
C SER A 66 -13.32 21.59 -37.81
N GLY A 67 -13.85 22.16 -36.73
CA GLY A 67 -15.16 21.84 -36.14
C GLY A 67 -15.14 20.65 -35.15
N HIS A 68 -16.24 20.51 -34.41
CA HIS A 68 -16.43 19.41 -33.44
C HIS A 68 -16.59 18.03 -34.11
N LEU A 69 -15.80 17.06 -33.68
CA LEU A 69 -15.89 15.67 -34.16
C LEU A 69 -16.92 14.91 -33.33
N ASN A 70 -18.20 15.01 -33.71
CA ASN A 70 -19.29 14.30 -33.06
C ASN A 70 -19.54 12.92 -33.70
N LEU A 71 -19.21 11.87 -32.97
CA LEU A 71 -19.46 10.47 -33.28
C LEU A 71 -20.26 9.78 -32.17
N ALA A 72 -20.96 10.55 -31.33
CA ALA A 72 -21.76 10.01 -30.24
C ALA A 72 -22.82 9.03 -30.77
N GLY A 73 -22.92 7.85 -30.15
CA GLY A 73 -23.82 6.77 -30.53
C GLY A 73 -23.56 6.13 -31.90
N ALA A 74 -22.47 6.52 -32.60
CA ALA A 74 -22.18 6.00 -33.93
C ALA A 74 -21.64 4.56 -33.89
N GLN A 75 -21.92 3.79 -34.96
CA GLN A 75 -21.31 2.50 -35.21
C GLN A 75 -20.18 2.69 -36.25
N ILE A 76 -18.95 2.59 -35.79
CA ILE A 76 -17.74 2.82 -36.57
C ILE A 76 -17.14 1.46 -36.93
N ALA A 77 -17.53 0.94 -38.09
CA ALA A 77 -17.09 -0.36 -38.58
C ALA A 77 -15.60 -0.40 -38.99
N HIS A 78 -14.99 0.77 -39.21
CA HIS A 78 -13.64 0.89 -39.76
C HIS A 78 -12.66 1.43 -38.72
N ALA A 79 -11.40 0.98 -38.80
CA ALA A 79 -10.35 1.53 -37.94
C ALA A 79 -10.06 3.01 -38.27
N LEU A 80 -9.95 3.82 -37.22
CA LEU A 80 -9.66 5.25 -37.27
C LEU A 80 -8.24 5.50 -36.78
N TRP A 81 -7.40 6.08 -37.63
CA TRP A 81 -6.03 6.47 -37.31
C TRP A 81 -5.78 7.93 -37.70
N LEU A 82 -5.53 8.76 -36.70
CA LEU A 82 -5.23 10.18 -36.81
C LEU A 82 -3.86 10.42 -36.16
N GLY A 83 -2.86 10.74 -36.97
CA GLY A 83 -1.47 10.95 -36.53
C GLY A 83 -1.05 12.40 -36.65
N ASP A 84 -0.38 12.94 -35.64
CA ASP A 84 0.17 14.31 -35.68
C ASP A 84 -0.88 15.37 -36.12
N CYS A 85 -2.12 15.22 -35.66
CA CYS A 85 -3.24 16.09 -36.01
C CYS A 85 -3.47 17.16 -34.94
N TRP A 86 -4.01 18.31 -35.35
CA TRP A 86 -4.43 19.39 -34.44
C TRP A 86 -5.94 19.59 -34.56
N PHE A 87 -6.65 19.50 -33.45
CA PHE A 87 -8.10 19.66 -33.41
C PHE A 87 -8.49 21.04 -32.90
N GLU A 88 -9.41 21.70 -33.60
CA GLU A 88 -9.98 22.99 -33.17
C GLU A 88 -10.90 22.83 -31.96
N GLU A 89 -11.73 21.79 -31.99
CA GLU A 89 -12.75 21.49 -30.99
C GLU A 89 -12.62 20.03 -30.53
N GLY A 90 -13.35 19.68 -29.47
CA GLY A 90 -13.27 18.36 -28.85
C GLY A 90 -13.80 17.22 -29.71
N VAL A 91 -13.54 16.01 -29.22
CA VAL A 91 -13.99 14.76 -29.83
C VAL A 91 -15.02 14.10 -28.91
N ASP A 92 -16.22 13.87 -29.44
CA ASP A 92 -17.29 13.17 -28.73
C ASP A 92 -17.53 11.79 -29.36
N LEU A 93 -17.26 10.76 -28.56
CA LEU A 93 -17.36 9.34 -28.85
C LEU A 93 -18.36 8.66 -27.89
N SER A 94 -19.18 9.44 -27.19
CA SER A 94 -20.09 8.94 -26.15
C SER A 94 -21.02 7.86 -26.68
N GLY A 95 -21.00 6.68 -26.07
CA GLY A 95 -21.88 5.56 -26.45
C GLY A 95 -21.62 4.98 -27.85
N ALA A 96 -20.53 5.37 -28.52
CA ALA A 96 -20.17 4.82 -29.82
C ALA A 96 -19.72 3.35 -29.72
N SER A 97 -19.72 2.64 -30.85
CA SER A 97 -19.08 1.33 -31.00
C SER A 97 -18.05 1.41 -32.11
N ALA A 98 -16.80 1.06 -31.84
CA ALA A 98 -15.70 1.20 -32.80
C ALA A 98 -14.79 -0.02 -32.83
N GLN A 99 -14.19 -0.29 -33.99
CA GLN A 99 -13.19 -1.36 -34.09
C GLN A 99 -11.86 -0.97 -33.42
N SER A 100 -11.26 0.16 -33.79
CA SER A 100 -10.03 0.67 -33.16
C SER A 100 -9.91 2.15 -33.43
N ILE A 101 -9.47 2.89 -32.42
CA ILE A 101 -9.29 4.34 -32.49
C ILE A 101 -7.87 4.65 -32.07
N ALA A 102 -7.13 5.31 -32.96
CA ALA A 102 -5.78 5.77 -32.70
C ALA A 102 -5.69 7.26 -33.02
N ILE A 103 -5.40 8.07 -32.01
CA ILE A 103 -5.13 9.50 -32.12
C ILE A 103 -3.75 9.74 -31.51
N VAL A 104 -2.72 9.67 -32.34
CA VAL A 104 -1.32 9.57 -31.92
C VAL A 104 -0.59 10.89 -32.19
N GLY A 105 0.25 11.34 -31.26
CA GLY A 105 1.05 12.56 -31.47
C GLY A 105 0.22 13.83 -31.66
N SER A 106 -1.07 13.79 -31.34
CA SER A 106 -2.04 14.82 -31.74
C SER A 106 -2.41 15.72 -30.57
N ARG A 107 -2.89 16.94 -30.83
CA ARG A 107 -3.45 17.83 -29.81
C ARG A 107 -4.97 17.81 -29.90
N VAL A 108 -5.63 17.38 -28.82
CA VAL A 108 -7.10 17.30 -28.76
C VAL A 108 -7.63 18.06 -27.54
N PRO A 109 -8.51 19.07 -27.72
CA PRO A 109 -9.15 19.76 -26.62
C PRO A 109 -10.38 18.98 -26.14
N GLY A 110 -10.18 18.04 -25.22
CA GLY A 110 -11.23 17.20 -24.64
C GLY A 110 -11.60 16.00 -25.51
N VAL A 111 -11.63 14.83 -24.88
CA VAL A 111 -12.12 13.58 -25.46
C VAL A 111 -13.18 12.99 -24.54
N GLU A 112 -14.44 13.04 -24.96
CA GLU A 112 -15.54 12.38 -24.27
C GLU A 112 -15.77 11.01 -24.92
N ALA A 113 -15.42 9.94 -24.22
CA ALA A 113 -15.61 8.57 -24.67
C ALA A 113 -16.32 7.74 -23.58
N GLY A 114 -17.26 8.37 -22.86
CA GLY A 114 -18.13 7.67 -21.92
C GLY A 114 -19.00 6.63 -22.62
N LEU A 115 -19.18 5.45 -22.03
CA LEU A 115 -19.99 4.34 -22.56
C LEU A 115 -19.55 3.81 -23.93
N ILE A 116 -18.38 4.21 -24.45
CA ILE A 116 -17.87 3.69 -25.73
C ILE A 116 -17.58 2.19 -25.61
N ARG A 117 -17.79 1.45 -26.71
CA ARG A 117 -17.28 0.09 -26.88
C ARG A 117 -16.22 0.07 -27.97
N ILE A 118 -15.04 -0.44 -27.65
CA ILE A 118 -13.93 -0.59 -28.58
C ILE A 118 -13.49 -2.05 -28.59
N GLU A 119 -13.64 -2.72 -29.72
CA GLU A 119 -13.24 -4.14 -29.85
C GLU A 119 -11.72 -4.32 -29.88
N GLY A 120 -11.01 -3.37 -30.48
CA GLY A 120 -9.55 -3.34 -30.53
C GLY A 120 -8.98 -2.35 -29.53
N ARG A 121 -8.03 -1.52 -29.99
CA ARG A 121 -7.27 -0.61 -29.11
C ARG A 121 -7.77 0.82 -29.15
N LEU A 122 -7.63 1.51 -28.02
CA LEU A 122 -7.68 2.96 -27.93
C LEU A 122 -6.24 3.47 -27.73
N ASP A 123 -5.67 4.13 -28.73
CA ASP A 123 -4.29 4.60 -28.70
C ASP A 123 -4.24 6.12 -28.75
N LEU A 124 -3.85 6.74 -27.63
CA LEU A 124 -3.62 8.17 -27.49
C LEU A 124 -2.14 8.49 -27.20
N ARG A 125 -1.22 7.61 -27.61
CA ARG A 125 0.21 7.76 -27.29
C ARG A 125 0.78 9.08 -27.82
N ARG A 126 1.66 9.70 -27.03
CA ARG A 126 2.33 10.98 -27.36
C ARG A 126 1.36 12.14 -27.69
N SER A 127 0.09 12.00 -27.35
CA SER A 127 -0.92 13.03 -27.62
C SER A 127 -1.06 13.98 -26.43
N ARG A 128 -1.37 15.24 -26.75
CA ARG A 128 -1.66 16.29 -25.76
C ARG A 128 -3.17 16.43 -25.65
N LEU A 129 -3.71 16.06 -24.49
CA LEU A 129 -5.12 16.21 -24.18
C LEU A 129 -5.29 17.40 -23.24
N GLU A 130 -6.03 18.40 -23.71
CA GLU A 130 -6.31 19.59 -22.92
C GLU A 130 -7.76 19.54 -22.42
N CYS A 131 -8.03 20.26 -21.34
CA CYS A 131 -9.37 20.43 -20.80
C CYS A 131 -10.31 20.95 -21.90
N GLY A 132 -11.38 20.20 -22.20
CA GLY A 132 -12.39 20.59 -23.17
C GLY A 132 -13.38 21.64 -22.65
N SER A 133 -14.46 21.88 -23.37
CA SER A 133 -15.62 22.59 -22.82
C SER A 133 -16.40 21.67 -21.87
N ALA A 134 -17.20 22.24 -20.95
CA ALA A 134 -18.02 21.45 -20.04
C ALA A 134 -18.98 20.52 -20.79
N SER A 135 -18.91 19.21 -20.51
CA SER A 135 -19.80 18.20 -21.10
C SER A 135 -21.22 18.37 -20.55
N PRO A 136 -22.28 18.28 -21.38
CA PRO A 136 -23.67 18.37 -20.89
C PRO A 136 -24.05 17.23 -19.94
N PHE A 137 -23.30 16.11 -19.94
CA PHE A 137 -23.54 14.94 -19.09
C PHE A 137 -22.77 14.99 -17.77
N HIS A 138 -21.67 15.74 -17.71
CA HIS A 138 -20.82 15.84 -16.51
C HIS A 138 -20.73 17.30 -16.05
N ARG A 139 -21.17 17.56 -14.82
CA ARG A 139 -21.03 18.89 -14.16
C ARG A 139 -19.58 19.38 -14.00
N ARG A 140 -18.59 18.57 -14.37
CA ARG A 140 -17.15 18.83 -14.27
C ARG A 140 -16.49 18.62 -15.62
N VAL A 141 -15.54 19.49 -15.93
CA VAL A 141 -14.75 19.41 -17.16
C VAL A 141 -13.69 18.32 -17.02
N THR A 142 -13.55 17.47 -18.02
CA THR A 142 -12.54 16.40 -18.05
C THR A 142 -11.75 16.49 -19.36
N ALA A 143 -10.45 16.19 -19.32
CA ALA A 143 -9.66 16.14 -20.55
C ALA A 143 -9.86 14.80 -21.28
N LEU A 144 -9.97 13.71 -20.53
CA LEU A 144 -10.31 12.38 -21.06
C LEU A 144 -11.39 11.72 -20.19
N SER A 145 -12.56 11.46 -20.76
CA SER A 145 -13.63 10.69 -20.13
C SER A 145 -13.75 9.32 -20.78
N LEU A 146 -13.66 8.27 -19.96
CA LEU A 146 -13.82 6.86 -20.31
C LEU A 146 -14.79 6.18 -19.33
N ILE A 147 -15.76 6.93 -18.82
CA ILE A 147 -16.70 6.45 -17.80
C ILE A 147 -17.54 5.33 -18.38
N ASN A 148 -17.53 4.17 -17.73
CA ASN A 148 -18.20 2.95 -18.19
C ASN A 148 -17.85 2.55 -19.64
N ALA A 149 -16.66 2.93 -20.12
CA ALA A 149 -16.16 2.49 -21.41
C ALA A 149 -15.76 1.00 -21.33
N HIS A 150 -15.88 0.30 -22.45
CA HIS A 150 -15.44 -1.08 -22.60
C HIS A 150 -14.43 -1.17 -23.75
N VAL A 151 -13.21 -1.60 -23.44
CA VAL A 151 -12.14 -1.76 -24.42
C VAL A 151 -11.60 -3.18 -24.31
N SER A 152 -11.85 -4.00 -25.34
CA SER A 152 -11.39 -5.39 -25.36
C SER A 152 -9.87 -5.47 -25.64
N GLY A 153 -9.32 -4.50 -26.37
CA GLY A 153 -7.88 -4.32 -26.50
C GLY A 153 -7.26 -3.48 -25.38
N ALA A 154 -6.10 -2.89 -25.67
CA ALA A 154 -5.38 -2.04 -24.74
C ALA A 154 -5.78 -0.56 -24.88
N VAL A 155 -5.77 0.16 -23.76
CA VAL A 155 -5.77 1.63 -23.73
C VAL A 155 -4.34 2.12 -23.57
N ASN A 156 -3.80 2.76 -24.60
CA ASN A 156 -2.42 3.25 -24.58
C ASN A 156 -2.38 4.78 -24.47
N LEU A 157 -1.85 5.28 -23.37
CA LEU A 157 -1.61 6.68 -23.06
C LEU A 157 -0.10 6.98 -22.93
N SER A 158 0.77 6.11 -23.43
CA SER A 158 2.22 6.24 -23.22
C SER A 158 2.77 7.50 -23.89
N GLY A 159 3.53 8.29 -23.12
CA GLY A 159 4.04 9.61 -23.50
C GLY A 159 2.96 10.68 -23.70
N ALA A 160 1.70 10.41 -23.33
CA ALA A 160 0.64 11.41 -23.42
C ALA A 160 0.77 12.45 -22.29
N GLU A 161 0.37 13.68 -22.59
CA GLU A 161 0.33 14.79 -21.64
C GLU A 161 -1.13 15.22 -21.49
N ILE A 162 -1.72 15.01 -20.32
CA ILE A 162 -3.14 15.29 -20.06
C ILE A 162 -3.23 16.43 -19.05
N THR A 163 -3.83 17.55 -19.47
CA THR A 163 -3.86 18.78 -18.68
C THR A 163 -5.28 19.20 -18.33
N ALA A 164 -5.63 19.03 -17.06
CA ALA A 164 -6.86 19.53 -16.42
C ALA A 164 -6.59 19.91 -14.93
N PRO A 165 -5.84 21.00 -14.67
CA PRO A 165 -5.27 21.28 -13.36
C PRO A 165 -6.30 21.48 -12.25
N GLU A 166 -7.46 22.08 -12.55
CA GLU A 166 -8.51 22.34 -11.56
C GLU A 166 -9.56 21.22 -11.42
N GLU A 167 -9.49 20.19 -12.28
CA GLU A 167 -10.51 19.15 -12.39
C GLU A 167 -9.89 17.75 -12.58
N TRP A 168 -10.52 16.89 -13.37
CA TRP A 168 -10.10 15.51 -13.60
C TRP A 168 -9.39 15.41 -14.94
N ALA A 169 -8.10 15.04 -14.90
CA ALA A 169 -7.32 14.76 -16.11
C ALA A 169 -7.91 13.55 -16.83
N VAL A 170 -8.14 12.47 -16.09
CA VAL A 170 -8.75 11.25 -16.60
C VAL A 170 -9.89 10.82 -15.68
N SER A 171 -11.08 10.66 -16.25
CA SER A 171 -12.23 10.09 -15.57
C SER A 171 -12.65 8.80 -16.23
N ALA A 172 -12.28 7.67 -15.64
CA ALA A 172 -12.46 6.33 -16.16
C ALA A 172 -13.14 5.41 -15.11
N GLY A 173 -14.15 5.96 -14.42
CA GLY A 173 -14.95 5.21 -13.46
C GLY A 173 -15.73 4.09 -14.16
N GLY A 174 -15.61 2.85 -13.68
CA GLY A 174 -16.25 1.68 -14.30
C GLY A 174 -15.66 1.26 -15.65
N LEU A 175 -14.50 1.79 -16.04
CA LEU A 175 -13.79 1.35 -17.25
C LEU A 175 -13.51 -0.15 -17.18
N VAL A 176 -13.78 -0.87 -18.26
CA VAL A 176 -13.32 -2.24 -18.47
C VAL A 176 -12.27 -2.21 -19.58
N ALA A 177 -11.03 -2.57 -19.26
CA ALA A 177 -9.94 -2.64 -20.23
C ALA A 177 -9.25 -4.01 -20.15
N GLU A 178 -9.66 -4.93 -21.02
CA GLU A 178 -9.18 -6.32 -21.01
C GLU A 178 -7.70 -6.40 -21.36
N GLY A 179 -7.24 -5.65 -22.37
CA GLY A 179 -5.84 -5.58 -22.78
C GLY A 179 -4.94 -4.74 -21.88
N GLY A 180 -5.49 -4.12 -20.83
CA GLY A 180 -4.77 -3.28 -19.88
C GLY A 180 -4.66 -1.81 -20.27
N VAL A 181 -4.17 -1.00 -19.34
CA VAL A 181 -3.96 0.45 -19.50
C VAL A 181 -2.47 0.75 -19.34
N TYR A 182 -1.89 1.36 -20.37
CA TYR A 182 -0.45 1.67 -20.42
C TYR A 182 -0.23 3.17 -20.43
N CYS A 183 0.41 3.70 -19.39
CA CYS A 183 0.79 5.09 -19.22
C CYS A 183 2.30 5.17 -18.99
N GLN A 184 3.08 4.71 -19.96
CA GLN A 184 4.55 4.62 -19.86
C GLN A 184 5.23 5.77 -20.62
N ASP A 185 6.55 5.72 -20.77
CA ASP A 185 7.33 6.58 -21.67
C ASP A 185 7.10 8.09 -21.47
N GLY A 186 7.06 8.54 -20.21
CA GLY A 186 6.91 9.96 -19.88
C GLY A 186 5.47 10.47 -19.90
N PHE A 187 4.49 9.61 -19.58
CA PHE A 187 3.12 10.05 -19.31
C PHE A 187 3.08 11.10 -18.19
N VAL A 188 2.41 12.22 -18.45
CA VAL A 188 2.20 13.28 -17.47
C VAL A 188 0.71 13.61 -17.37
N ALA A 189 0.17 13.60 -16.15
CA ALA A 189 -1.19 14.04 -15.89
C ALA A 189 -1.18 15.22 -14.91
N HIS A 190 -1.65 16.38 -15.36
CA HIS A 190 -1.92 17.53 -14.51
C HIS A 190 -3.41 17.52 -14.13
N GLY A 191 -3.74 17.03 -12.94
CA GLY A 191 -5.10 16.83 -12.45
C GLY A 191 -5.31 15.44 -11.84
N GLU A 192 -6.52 15.17 -11.34
CA GLU A 192 -6.84 13.88 -10.72
C GLU A 192 -7.06 12.79 -11.79
N VAL A 193 -6.45 11.62 -11.62
CA VAL A 193 -6.71 10.41 -12.43
C VAL A 193 -7.62 9.47 -11.65
N ARG A 194 -8.83 9.21 -12.17
CA ARG A 194 -9.87 8.44 -11.49
C ARG A 194 -10.24 7.19 -12.26
N LEU A 195 -10.03 6.03 -11.64
CA LEU A 195 -10.32 4.69 -12.14
C LEU A 195 -11.18 3.94 -11.12
N LEU A 196 -12.20 4.62 -10.58
CA LEU A 196 -13.08 4.10 -9.53
C LEU A 196 -13.87 2.90 -10.03
N GLY A 197 -13.75 1.75 -9.36
CA GLY A 197 -14.44 0.51 -9.76
C GLY A 197 -14.05 0.00 -11.16
N ALA A 198 -12.91 0.44 -11.71
CA ALA A 198 -12.43 -0.02 -13.00
C ALA A 198 -12.04 -1.51 -12.92
N GLN A 199 -12.27 -2.24 -14.02
CA GLN A 199 -11.89 -3.64 -14.20
C GLN A 199 -10.76 -3.69 -15.22
N LEU A 200 -9.56 -4.03 -14.76
CA LEU A 200 -8.33 -4.01 -15.54
C LEU A 200 -7.68 -5.40 -15.55
N PRO A 201 -8.25 -6.41 -16.24
CA PRO A 201 -7.65 -7.73 -16.36
C PRO A 201 -6.22 -7.73 -16.91
N GLY A 202 -5.90 -6.81 -17.83
CA GLY A 202 -4.54 -6.62 -18.36
C GLY A 202 -3.64 -5.74 -17.49
N GLY A 203 -4.15 -5.23 -16.36
CA GLY A 203 -3.42 -4.40 -15.42
C GLY A 203 -3.34 -2.91 -15.80
N LEU A 204 -2.74 -2.14 -14.89
CA LEU A 204 -2.42 -0.73 -15.04
C LEU A 204 -0.91 -0.55 -14.93
N HIS A 205 -0.28 -0.04 -15.98
CA HIS A 205 1.16 0.11 -16.05
C HIS A 205 1.51 1.60 -16.18
N MET A 206 2.02 2.21 -15.12
CA MET A 206 2.37 3.64 -15.03
C MET A 206 3.87 3.86 -14.79
N ARG A 207 4.71 3.06 -15.46
CA ARG A 207 6.18 3.13 -15.32
C ARG A 207 6.72 4.51 -15.69
N GLY A 208 7.44 5.14 -14.77
CA GLY A 208 8.02 6.47 -14.96
C GLY A 208 6.99 7.59 -15.16
N ALA A 209 5.71 7.35 -14.87
CA ALA A 209 4.66 8.35 -15.02
C ALA A 209 4.74 9.43 -13.94
N ARG A 210 4.28 10.64 -14.29
CA ARG A 210 4.22 11.78 -13.36
C ARG A 210 2.78 12.24 -13.19
N LEU A 211 2.28 12.13 -11.97
CA LEU A 211 0.95 12.61 -11.60
C LEU A 211 1.10 13.88 -10.76
N GLU A 212 0.64 14.99 -11.31
CA GLU A 212 0.68 16.30 -10.68
C GLU A 212 -0.73 16.79 -10.39
N CYS A 213 -1.13 16.77 -9.13
CA CYS A 213 -2.42 17.32 -8.73
C CYS A 213 -2.21 18.68 -8.05
N PRO A 214 -2.40 19.81 -8.76
CA PRO A 214 -2.31 21.14 -8.14
C PRO A 214 -3.56 21.47 -7.30
N SER A 215 -4.63 20.66 -7.40
CA SER A 215 -5.89 20.91 -6.72
C SER A 215 -5.83 20.69 -5.21
N GLN A 216 -6.63 21.45 -4.46
CA GLN A 216 -6.74 21.36 -2.99
C GLN A 216 -7.28 20.02 -2.48
N ARG A 217 -7.87 19.18 -3.36
CA ARG A 217 -8.40 17.86 -2.98
C ARG A 217 -7.32 16.85 -2.67
N GLY A 218 -6.10 17.09 -3.12
CA GLY A 218 -4.93 16.33 -2.70
C GLY A 218 -4.91 14.86 -3.15
N VAL A 219 -5.75 14.43 -4.10
CA VAL A 219 -5.71 13.06 -4.67
C VAL A 219 -5.13 13.13 -6.08
N ALA A 220 -4.06 12.37 -6.32
CA ALA A 220 -3.43 12.26 -7.64
C ALA A 220 -4.00 11.07 -8.43
N LEU A 221 -4.19 9.93 -7.75
CA LEU A 221 -4.70 8.69 -8.36
C LEU A 221 -5.75 8.06 -7.46
N ALA A 222 -6.93 7.79 -8.01
CA ALA A 222 -8.03 7.14 -7.29
C ALA A 222 -8.44 5.83 -7.97
N LEU A 223 -8.16 4.71 -7.31
CA LEU A 223 -8.44 3.34 -7.74
C LEU A 223 -9.36 2.61 -6.75
N ASP A 224 -10.24 3.36 -6.06
CA ASP A 224 -11.12 2.77 -5.06
C ASP A 224 -12.02 1.69 -5.68
N ASN A 225 -12.05 0.51 -5.07
CA ASN A 225 -12.74 -0.70 -5.52
C ASN A 225 -12.37 -1.19 -6.92
N ALA A 226 -11.23 -0.75 -7.48
CA ALA A 226 -10.74 -1.26 -8.75
C ALA A 226 -10.35 -2.74 -8.61
N VAL A 227 -10.55 -3.51 -9.68
CA VAL A 227 -10.10 -4.90 -9.79
C VAL A 227 -9.07 -4.95 -10.91
N ALA A 228 -7.84 -5.30 -10.58
CA ALA A 228 -6.74 -5.36 -11.54
C ALA A 228 -5.96 -6.66 -11.37
N SER A 229 -5.32 -7.13 -12.44
CA SER A 229 -4.32 -8.19 -12.30
C SER A 229 -3.05 -7.64 -11.67
N THR A 230 -2.50 -6.61 -12.29
CA THR A 230 -1.24 -5.97 -11.92
C THR A 230 -1.41 -4.46 -11.87
N LEU A 231 -0.83 -3.82 -10.86
CA LEU A 231 -0.66 -2.39 -10.73
C LEU A 231 0.83 -2.09 -10.65
N ASP A 232 1.39 -1.56 -11.73
CA ASP A 232 2.82 -1.33 -11.86
C ASP A 232 3.15 0.17 -11.84
N PHE A 233 3.66 0.62 -10.70
CA PHE A 233 4.13 1.99 -10.45
C PHE A 233 5.65 2.04 -10.29
N SER A 234 6.39 1.31 -11.12
CA SER A 234 7.85 1.24 -11.07
C SER A 234 8.57 2.32 -11.90
N ASP A 235 9.90 2.23 -11.97
CA ASP A 235 10.77 3.02 -12.86
C ASP A 235 10.65 4.54 -12.69
N GLY A 236 10.62 5.02 -11.44
CA GLY A 236 10.62 6.44 -11.14
C GLY A 236 9.24 7.10 -11.30
N PHE A 237 8.17 6.35 -11.05
CA PHE A 237 6.82 6.90 -10.88
C PHE A 237 6.80 7.99 -9.79
N ILE A 238 6.19 9.14 -10.09
CA ILE A 238 6.06 10.27 -9.15
C ILE A 238 4.59 10.61 -8.96
N ALA A 239 4.12 10.54 -7.71
CA ALA A 239 2.80 11.00 -7.32
C ALA A 239 2.89 12.23 -6.40
N ASN A 240 2.51 13.40 -6.94
CA ASN A 240 2.31 14.63 -6.19
C ASN A 240 0.85 14.74 -5.75
N GLY A 241 0.48 13.90 -4.78
CA GLY A 241 -0.85 13.78 -4.21
C GLY A 241 -1.03 12.42 -3.56
N THR A 242 -2.22 12.18 -3.00
CA THR A 242 -2.63 10.91 -2.42
C THR A 242 -2.86 9.88 -3.53
N VAL A 243 -2.29 8.69 -3.38
CA VAL A 243 -2.67 7.50 -4.14
C VAL A 243 -3.68 6.70 -3.32
N ARG A 244 -4.89 6.52 -3.84
CA ARG A 244 -5.98 5.79 -3.16
C ARG A 244 -6.26 4.45 -3.83
N LEU A 245 -6.24 3.40 -3.02
CA LEU A 245 -6.49 2.00 -3.40
C LEU A 245 -7.51 1.35 -2.45
N ARG A 246 -8.47 2.14 -1.94
CA ARG A 246 -9.43 1.65 -0.94
C ARG A 246 -10.26 0.51 -1.51
N GLY A 247 -10.19 -0.66 -0.88
CA GLY A 247 -10.94 -1.85 -1.31
C GLY A 247 -10.54 -2.37 -2.69
N ALA A 248 -9.39 -1.93 -3.23
CA ALA A 248 -8.88 -2.44 -4.49
C ALA A 248 -8.49 -3.92 -4.36
N ARG A 249 -8.72 -4.70 -5.41
CA ARG A 249 -8.35 -6.11 -5.51
C ARG A 249 -7.34 -6.29 -6.62
N ILE A 250 -6.14 -6.73 -6.24
CA ILE A 250 -5.02 -6.98 -7.13
C ILE A 250 -4.75 -8.48 -7.08
N SER A 251 -4.93 -9.19 -8.20
CA SER A 251 -4.81 -10.64 -8.21
C SER A 251 -3.37 -11.15 -8.31
N ASP A 252 -2.43 -10.30 -8.73
CA ASP A 252 -1.03 -10.65 -8.92
C ASP A 252 -0.10 -9.67 -8.18
N ASN A 253 0.33 -8.59 -8.84
CA ASN A 253 1.38 -7.71 -8.30
C ASN A 253 0.93 -6.24 -8.18
N LEU A 254 1.17 -5.65 -7.01
CA LEU A 254 1.16 -4.21 -6.78
C LEU A 254 2.59 -3.75 -6.44
N THR A 255 3.25 -3.06 -7.36
CA THR A 255 4.63 -2.58 -7.16
C THR A 255 4.74 -1.06 -7.18
N PHE A 256 5.52 -0.54 -6.23
CA PHE A 256 5.98 0.84 -6.13
C PHE A 256 7.52 0.92 -6.17
N GLU A 257 8.18 -0.03 -6.83
CA GLU A 257 9.64 -0.09 -6.92
C GLU A 257 10.23 1.22 -7.49
N GLY A 258 11.07 1.89 -6.71
CA GLY A 258 11.69 3.15 -7.10
C GLY A 258 10.70 4.33 -7.22
N ALA A 259 9.46 4.17 -6.77
CA ALA A 259 8.47 5.22 -6.81
C ALA A 259 8.73 6.31 -5.75
N VAL A 260 8.16 7.49 -6.02
CA VAL A 260 8.23 8.66 -5.14
C VAL A 260 6.82 9.14 -4.82
N LEU A 261 6.42 8.99 -3.56
CA LEU A 261 5.10 9.41 -3.05
C LEU A 261 5.25 10.69 -2.21
N ASN A 262 4.87 11.82 -2.79
CA ASN A 262 5.03 13.14 -2.16
C ASN A 262 3.79 13.60 -1.40
N GLY A 263 2.70 12.82 -1.43
CA GLY A 263 1.47 13.15 -0.74
C GLY A 263 0.84 14.47 -1.19
N PRO A 264 -0.26 14.88 -0.55
CA PRO A 264 -0.92 16.15 -0.86
C PRO A 264 -0.13 17.34 -0.32
N ARG A 265 -0.18 18.47 -1.05
CA ARG A 265 0.55 19.71 -0.71
C ARG A 265 0.14 20.34 0.63
N ASP A 266 -1.06 20.05 1.10
CA ASP A 266 -1.58 20.54 2.39
C ASP A 266 -0.97 19.80 3.58
N GLY A 267 -0.29 18.67 3.37
CA GLY A 267 0.31 17.84 4.41
C GLY A 267 -0.70 17.14 5.33
N HIS A 268 -2.01 17.25 5.06
CA HIS A 268 -3.07 16.75 5.93
C HIS A 268 -3.67 15.41 5.47
N GLY A 269 -3.32 14.93 4.28
CA GLY A 269 -3.73 13.64 3.76
C GLY A 269 -2.60 12.60 3.65
N PRO A 270 -2.94 11.30 3.60
CA PRO A 270 -1.98 10.23 3.41
C PRO A 270 -1.32 10.30 2.04
N SER A 271 -0.09 9.81 1.92
CA SER A 271 0.59 9.65 0.63
C SER A 271 0.05 8.43 -0.10
N LEU A 272 -0.22 7.36 0.66
CA LEU A 272 -0.84 6.13 0.20
C LEU A 272 -2.00 5.76 1.13
N ALA A 273 -3.20 5.68 0.58
CA ALA A 273 -4.40 5.23 1.28
C ALA A 273 -4.93 3.95 0.64
N ALA A 274 -4.57 2.81 1.21
CA ALA A 274 -4.99 1.49 0.74
C ALA A 274 -5.76 0.69 1.82
N PRO A 275 -6.77 1.27 2.50
CA PRO A 275 -7.55 0.52 3.47
C PRO A 275 -8.39 -0.56 2.77
N LEU A 276 -8.47 -1.75 3.39
CA LEU A 276 -9.21 -2.92 2.88
C LEU A 276 -8.72 -3.44 1.52
N MET A 277 -7.53 -3.02 1.07
CA MET A 277 -6.91 -3.52 -0.16
C MET A 277 -6.59 -5.01 -0.04
N GLN A 278 -6.76 -5.76 -1.13
CA GLN A 278 -6.33 -7.15 -1.25
C GLN A 278 -5.31 -7.25 -2.38
N ALA A 279 -4.11 -7.76 -2.10
CA ALA A 279 -3.08 -8.02 -3.10
C ALA A 279 -2.41 -9.37 -2.86
N VAL A 280 -1.85 -10.02 -3.88
CA VAL A 280 -1.00 -11.19 -3.68
C VAL A 280 0.41 -10.71 -3.34
N ASP A 281 1.05 -10.02 -4.26
CA ASP A 281 2.35 -9.39 -4.07
C ASP A 281 2.19 -7.88 -3.86
N PHE A 282 2.78 -7.36 -2.78
CA PHE A 282 2.83 -5.94 -2.48
C PHE A 282 4.27 -5.50 -2.26
N ASP A 283 4.82 -4.84 -3.26
CA ASP A 283 6.15 -4.28 -3.26
C ASP A 283 6.10 -2.76 -2.99
N VAL A 284 6.62 -2.37 -1.83
CA VAL A 284 6.71 -0.97 -1.39
C VAL A 284 8.17 -0.50 -1.32
N THR A 285 9.06 -1.01 -2.18
CA THR A 285 10.47 -0.60 -2.27
C THR A 285 10.65 0.79 -2.90
N LEU A 286 10.26 1.83 -2.16
CA LEU A 286 10.29 3.22 -2.63
C LEU A 286 11.71 3.76 -2.79
N ALA A 287 11.87 4.77 -3.66
CA ALA A 287 13.14 5.48 -3.83
C ALA A 287 13.48 6.41 -2.65
N ARG A 288 12.46 6.89 -1.92
CA ARG A 288 12.60 7.71 -0.71
C ARG A 288 11.37 7.56 0.18
N PRO A 289 11.46 7.87 1.49
CA PRO A 289 10.33 7.82 2.40
C PRO A 289 9.17 8.67 1.90
N PRO A 290 7.92 8.16 1.98
CA PRO A 290 6.74 8.97 1.69
C PRO A 290 6.73 10.23 2.55
N SER A 291 6.27 11.34 2.00
CA SER A 291 6.23 12.62 2.72
C SER A 291 5.20 12.66 3.86
N SER A 292 4.16 11.81 3.77
CA SER A 292 3.05 11.78 4.71
C SER A 292 2.60 10.34 5.02
N THR A 293 1.54 10.21 5.82
CA THR A 293 1.05 8.93 6.35
C THR A 293 0.77 7.87 5.28
N VAL A 294 1.05 6.62 5.62
CA VAL A 294 0.61 5.45 4.83
C VAL A 294 -0.48 4.71 5.62
N ASP A 295 -1.67 4.56 5.03
CA ASP A 295 -2.83 3.88 5.63
C ASP A 295 -3.08 2.52 4.94
N LEU A 296 -2.86 1.43 5.67
CA LEU A 296 -3.05 0.04 5.25
C LEU A 296 -4.10 -0.68 6.11
N ARG A 297 -5.02 0.06 6.75
CA ARG A 297 -5.99 -0.54 7.67
C ARG A 297 -6.85 -1.60 7.00
N GLY A 298 -6.88 -2.80 7.58
CA GLY A 298 -7.64 -3.93 7.07
C GLY A 298 -7.15 -4.49 5.73
N ALA A 299 -6.00 -4.02 5.21
CA ALA A 299 -5.44 -4.56 3.98
C ALA A 299 -4.91 -5.99 4.19
N GLN A 300 -4.91 -6.77 3.12
CA GLN A 300 -4.50 -8.17 3.13
C GLN A 300 -3.55 -8.41 1.97
N VAL A 301 -2.34 -8.85 2.28
CA VAL A 301 -1.30 -9.16 1.28
C VAL A 301 -0.72 -10.54 1.53
N SER A 302 -0.28 -11.25 0.48
CA SER A 302 0.41 -12.54 0.68
C SER A 302 1.90 -12.34 0.89
N TYR A 303 2.52 -11.47 0.09
CA TYR A 303 3.93 -11.12 0.15
C TYR A 303 4.06 -9.61 0.34
N LEU A 304 4.91 -9.21 1.28
CA LEU A 304 5.28 -7.81 1.52
C LEU A 304 6.77 -7.66 1.25
N HIS A 305 7.12 -6.80 0.30
CA HIS A 305 8.50 -6.42 0.01
C HIS A 305 8.72 -4.99 0.46
N ASP A 306 9.72 -4.76 1.28
CA ASP A 306 10.08 -3.41 1.74
C ASP A 306 11.59 -3.16 1.77
N ASN A 307 11.97 -1.90 1.93
CA ASN A 307 13.35 -1.43 2.05
C ASN A 307 13.43 -0.36 3.15
N GLU A 308 14.60 0.25 3.31
CA GLU A 308 14.84 1.30 4.31
C GLU A 308 13.99 2.57 4.09
N HIS A 309 13.49 2.79 2.88
CA HIS A 309 12.72 3.96 2.45
C HIS A 309 11.20 3.70 2.33
N SER A 310 10.71 2.50 2.57
CA SER A 310 9.31 2.13 2.33
C SER A 310 8.30 2.85 3.22
N TRP A 311 8.70 3.23 4.43
CA TRP A 311 7.75 3.60 5.48
C TRP A 311 8.01 5.01 6.00
N PRO A 312 6.97 5.86 6.07
CA PRO A 312 7.04 7.20 6.69
C PRO A 312 7.04 7.12 8.22
N ASP A 313 7.06 8.29 8.88
CA ASP A 313 7.01 8.40 10.34
C ASP A 313 5.69 7.93 10.97
N VAL A 314 4.58 8.01 10.22
CA VAL A 314 3.24 7.61 10.67
C VAL A 314 2.66 6.56 9.74
N VAL A 315 2.30 5.40 10.27
CA VAL A 315 1.74 4.29 9.49
C VAL A 315 0.55 3.67 10.20
N GLU A 316 -0.61 3.61 9.55
CA GLU A 316 -1.80 2.97 10.11
C GLU A 316 -1.89 1.51 9.63
N LEU A 317 -1.75 0.56 10.56
CA LEU A 317 -1.66 -0.89 10.26
C LEU A 317 -2.80 -1.70 10.88
N ASP A 318 -3.83 -1.06 11.43
CA ASP A 318 -4.88 -1.77 12.16
C ASP A 318 -5.64 -2.74 11.25
N GLY A 319 -5.61 -4.03 11.57
CA GLY A 319 -6.21 -5.07 10.73
C GLY A 319 -5.40 -5.47 9.50
N PHE A 320 -4.18 -4.93 9.33
CA PHE A 320 -3.29 -5.34 8.24
C PHE A 320 -2.82 -6.78 8.43
N VAL A 321 -2.95 -7.61 7.39
CA VAL A 321 -2.54 -9.02 7.37
C VAL A 321 -1.58 -9.26 6.22
N TYR A 322 -0.48 -9.95 6.50
CA TYR A 322 0.54 -10.32 5.54
C TYR A 322 0.99 -11.78 5.72
N GLY A 323 1.28 -12.48 4.62
CA GLY A 323 1.76 -13.87 4.66
C GLY A 323 3.25 -13.99 4.97
N SER A 324 4.08 -13.25 4.23
CA SER A 324 5.53 -13.19 4.40
C SER A 324 6.07 -11.76 4.24
N ILE A 325 7.25 -11.51 4.81
CA ILE A 325 7.94 -10.23 4.67
C ILE A 325 9.36 -10.50 4.16
N THR A 326 9.73 -9.83 3.08
CA THR A 326 11.10 -9.79 2.58
C THR A 326 11.59 -8.36 2.52
N VAL A 327 12.89 -8.18 2.73
CA VAL A 327 13.55 -6.88 2.67
C VAL A 327 14.47 -6.88 1.46
N ASP A 328 14.39 -5.82 0.68
CA ASP A 328 15.40 -5.50 -0.33
C ASP A 328 16.51 -4.68 0.34
N GLU A 329 17.71 -5.25 0.37
CA GLU A 329 18.92 -4.55 0.77
C GLU A 329 19.96 -4.66 -0.33
N ALA A 330 20.35 -3.51 -0.89
CA ALA A 330 21.35 -3.42 -1.95
C ALA A 330 21.02 -4.29 -3.20
N GLY A 331 19.74 -4.47 -3.53
CA GLY A 331 19.30 -5.21 -4.71
C GLY A 331 19.17 -6.72 -4.49
N GLU A 332 19.35 -7.21 -3.26
CA GLU A 332 19.09 -8.60 -2.89
C GLU A 332 17.87 -8.72 -1.99
N ARG A 333 16.86 -9.46 -2.44
CA ARG A 333 15.68 -9.79 -1.64
C ARG A 333 15.99 -10.92 -0.67
N ARG A 334 15.88 -10.63 0.63
CA ARG A 334 16.11 -11.60 1.71
C ARG A 334 14.92 -11.63 2.65
N GLU A 335 14.66 -12.78 3.27
CA GLU A 335 13.62 -12.84 4.32
C GLU A 335 13.97 -11.88 5.47
N ALA A 336 12.96 -11.22 6.04
CA ALA A 336 13.14 -10.23 7.10
C ALA A 336 13.49 -10.84 8.48
N VAL A 337 14.19 -11.97 8.49
CA VAL A 337 14.43 -12.86 9.64
C VAL A 337 15.95 -13.01 9.88
N GLY A 338 16.36 -13.44 11.09
CA GLY A 338 17.74 -13.83 11.37
C GLY A 338 18.72 -12.69 11.68
N ARG A 339 18.36 -11.42 11.42
CA ARG A 339 19.14 -10.26 11.86
C ARG A 339 18.91 -9.98 13.35
N ARG A 340 19.98 -9.65 14.10
CA ARG A 340 19.88 -9.33 15.54
C ARG A 340 18.85 -8.23 15.86
N ASP A 341 18.69 -7.27 14.96
CA ASP A 341 17.83 -6.09 15.17
C ASP A 341 16.49 -6.16 14.41
N SER A 342 16.18 -7.25 13.70
CA SER A 342 14.96 -7.37 12.89
C SER A 342 13.69 -7.15 13.71
N VAL A 343 13.62 -7.76 14.89
CA VAL A 343 12.47 -7.61 15.80
C VAL A 343 12.33 -6.17 16.29
N VAL A 344 13.44 -5.51 16.63
CA VAL A 344 13.43 -4.13 17.13
C VAL A 344 12.92 -3.19 16.04
N HIS A 345 13.42 -3.34 14.82
CA HIS A 345 12.99 -2.57 13.67
C HIS A 345 11.50 -2.77 13.36
N ARG A 346 11.02 -4.02 13.32
CA ARG A 346 9.61 -4.34 13.05
C ARG A 346 8.65 -3.87 14.16
N VAL A 347 9.07 -3.93 15.42
CA VAL A 347 8.30 -3.36 16.53
C VAL A 347 8.28 -1.82 16.45
N ALA A 348 9.38 -1.18 16.03
CA ALA A 348 9.42 0.25 15.81
C ALA A 348 8.45 0.67 14.68
N TRP A 349 8.40 -0.09 13.58
CA TRP A 349 7.43 0.10 12.50
C TRP A 349 5.99 0.06 13.02
N ILE A 350 5.60 -0.95 13.82
CA ILE A 350 4.24 -1.00 14.41
C ILE A 350 3.97 0.20 15.33
N ARG A 351 4.99 0.70 16.04
CA ARG A 351 4.86 1.85 16.95
C ARG A 351 4.72 3.20 16.25
N ARG A 352 4.93 3.26 14.92
CA ARG A 352 4.63 4.44 14.11
C ARG A 352 3.12 4.67 13.96
N SER A 353 2.29 3.68 14.26
CA SER A 353 0.83 3.83 14.30
C SER A 353 0.40 4.69 15.49
N PRO A 354 -0.53 5.65 15.30
CA PRO A 354 -1.06 6.43 16.41
C PRO A 354 -1.85 5.51 17.35
N GLY A 355 -1.47 5.52 18.63
CA GLY A 355 -2.16 4.75 19.68
C GLY A 355 -1.72 3.29 19.81
N TYR A 356 -2.50 2.53 20.58
CA TYR A 356 -2.22 1.11 20.86
C TYR A 356 -3.27 0.21 20.22
N THR A 357 -2.86 -0.53 19.20
CA THR A 357 -3.64 -1.61 18.59
C THR A 357 -2.95 -2.95 18.84
N PRO A 358 -3.66 -3.98 19.36
CA PRO A 358 -3.04 -5.25 19.69
C PRO A 358 -2.81 -6.17 18.48
N GLN A 359 -3.58 -6.01 17.40
CA GLN A 359 -3.59 -6.91 16.25
C GLN A 359 -2.25 -6.92 15.46
N PRO A 360 -1.60 -5.78 15.16
CA PRO A 360 -0.36 -5.79 14.39
C PRO A 360 0.78 -6.57 15.07
N TYR A 361 0.83 -6.54 16.40
CA TYR A 361 1.79 -7.33 17.19
C TYR A 361 1.51 -8.83 17.12
N GLU A 362 0.24 -9.25 17.15
CA GLU A 362 -0.13 -10.67 17.03
C GLU A 362 0.16 -11.19 15.63
N GLN A 363 -0.12 -10.38 14.60
CA GLN A 363 0.22 -10.71 13.21
C GLN A 363 1.72 -10.93 13.03
N LEU A 364 2.55 -9.99 13.50
CA LEU A 364 4.01 -10.11 13.44
C LEU A 364 4.52 -11.32 14.22
N ALA A 365 3.98 -11.58 15.41
CA ALA A 365 4.34 -12.75 16.22
C ALA A 365 3.88 -14.08 15.61
N SER A 366 2.78 -14.08 14.85
CA SER A 366 2.29 -15.25 14.11
C SER A 366 3.22 -15.56 12.93
N TRP A 367 3.63 -14.52 12.19
CA TRP A 367 4.59 -14.65 11.10
C TRP A 367 5.94 -15.22 11.57
N TYR A 368 6.56 -14.65 12.62
CA TYR A 368 7.81 -15.18 13.18
C TYR A 368 7.71 -16.66 13.60
N ARG A 369 6.56 -17.08 14.16
CA ARG A 369 6.31 -18.49 14.49
C ARG A 369 6.27 -19.37 13.25
N LYS A 370 5.55 -18.96 12.21
CA LYS A 370 5.49 -19.70 10.94
C LYS A 370 6.87 -19.80 10.26
N ALA A 371 7.71 -18.79 10.44
CA ALA A 371 9.10 -18.80 9.96
C ALA A 371 10.05 -19.65 10.83
N GLY A 372 9.60 -20.24 11.95
CA GLY A 372 10.42 -21.06 12.85
C GLY A 372 11.17 -20.28 13.95
N HIS A 373 10.91 -18.98 14.11
CA HIS A 373 11.57 -18.10 15.06
C HIS A 373 10.69 -17.81 16.31
N ASP A 374 10.47 -18.85 17.11
CA ASP A 374 9.63 -18.76 18.32
C ASP A 374 10.14 -17.74 19.37
N ASP A 375 11.46 -17.61 19.51
CA ASP A 375 12.07 -16.64 20.42
C ASP A 375 11.77 -15.20 20.04
N ASP A 376 11.81 -14.90 18.74
CA ASP A 376 11.52 -13.58 18.20
C ASP A 376 10.02 -13.27 18.30
N ALA A 377 9.16 -14.26 18.06
CA ALA A 377 7.73 -14.14 18.32
C ALA A 377 7.43 -13.79 19.79
N ARG A 378 8.12 -14.43 20.75
CA ARG A 378 8.00 -14.09 22.19
C ARG A 378 8.46 -12.67 22.48
N ARG A 379 9.54 -12.19 21.84
CA ARG A 379 10.02 -10.80 21.97
C ARG A 379 8.99 -9.78 21.46
N VAL A 380 8.31 -10.07 20.35
CA VAL A 380 7.23 -9.22 19.82
C VAL A 380 6.05 -9.15 20.79
N LEU A 381 5.60 -10.30 21.33
CA LEU A 381 4.50 -10.34 22.29
C LEU A 381 4.86 -9.67 23.63
N LEU A 382 6.11 -9.74 24.05
CA LEU A 382 6.62 -8.95 25.17
C LEU A 382 6.54 -7.45 24.87
N ALA A 383 6.94 -7.03 23.66
CA ALA A 383 6.82 -5.64 23.24
C ALA A 383 5.36 -5.14 23.21
N LYS A 384 4.41 -6.01 22.83
CA LYS A 384 2.96 -5.77 22.93
C LYS A 384 2.54 -5.45 24.36
N GLN A 385 2.91 -6.27 25.35
CA GLN A 385 2.55 -6.01 26.75
C GLN A 385 3.21 -4.73 27.30
N ARG A 386 4.45 -4.45 26.90
CA ARG A 386 5.14 -3.19 27.26
C ARG A 386 4.45 -1.96 26.69
N HIS A 387 3.93 -2.03 25.47
CA HIS A 387 3.15 -0.94 24.88
C HIS A 387 1.81 -0.79 25.61
N ARG A 388 1.07 -1.90 25.81
CA ARG A 388 -0.18 -1.92 26.59
C ARG A 388 -0.02 -1.31 27.98
N ARG A 389 1.11 -1.56 28.65
CA ARG A 389 1.38 -0.99 29.98
C ARG A 389 1.25 0.54 29.98
N ARG A 390 1.64 1.23 28.92
CA ARG A 390 1.55 2.69 28.83
C ARG A 390 0.12 3.21 28.83
N THR A 391 -0.86 2.40 28.46
CA THR A 391 -2.29 2.76 28.45
C THR A 391 -2.99 2.45 29.78
N LEU A 392 -2.32 1.79 30.74
CA LEU A 392 -2.90 1.42 32.03
C LEU A 392 -2.87 2.57 33.06
N PRO A 393 -3.77 2.52 34.05
CA PRO A 393 -3.70 3.42 35.22
C PRO A 393 -2.40 3.18 36.01
N PRO A 394 -1.97 4.14 36.87
CA PRO A 394 -0.69 4.06 37.59
C PRO A 394 -0.45 2.76 38.35
N ALA A 395 -1.45 2.24 39.09
CA ALA A 395 -1.33 0.96 39.80
C ALA A 395 -1.07 -0.22 38.85
N GLY A 396 -1.78 -0.24 37.71
CA GLY A 396 -1.56 -1.24 36.66
C GLY A 396 -0.19 -1.14 36.00
N ARG A 397 0.39 0.07 35.92
CA ARG A 397 1.77 0.26 35.44
C ARG A 397 2.79 -0.32 36.40
N VAL A 398 2.67 -0.06 37.70
CA VAL A 398 3.56 -0.61 38.74
C VAL A 398 3.53 -2.14 38.72
N TRP A 399 2.33 -2.72 38.72
CA TRP A 399 2.16 -4.17 38.59
C TRP A 399 2.76 -4.72 37.29
N GLY A 400 2.56 -4.00 36.17
CA GLY A 400 3.17 -4.35 34.89
C GLY A 400 4.70 -4.31 34.91
N HIS A 401 5.31 -3.36 35.60
CA HIS A 401 6.77 -3.32 35.76
C HIS A 401 7.29 -4.49 36.60
N LEU A 402 6.59 -4.83 37.69
CA LEU A 402 6.91 -6.00 38.51
C LEU A 402 6.86 -7.30 37.68
N LEU A 403 5.84 -7.48 36.84
CA LEU A 403 5.72 -8.64 35.95
C LEU A 403 6.78 -8.68 34.83
N ASP A 404 7.20 -7.52 34.30
CA ASP A 404 8.25 -7.41 33.27
C ASP A 404 9.62 -7.82 33.86
N VAL A 405 9.93 -7.36 35.08
CA VAL A 405 11.21 -7.63 35.77
C VAL A 405 11.31 -9.06 36.28
N THR A 406 10.22 -9.63 36.80
CA THR A 406 10.24 -10.97 37.41
C THR A 406 10.21 -12.08 36.35
N VAL A 407 9.24 -12.06 35.43
CA VAL A 407 9.00 -13.18 34.47
C VAL A 407 8.79 -12.68 33.03
N GLY A 408 8.96 -11.39 32.76
CA GLY A 408 8.73 -10.82 31.43
C GLY A 408 7.29 -11.06 30.94
N TYR A 409 6.29 -10.85 31.79
CA TYR A 409 4.87 -11.19 31.51
C TYR A 409 4.61 -12.67 31.14
N GLY A 410 5.49 -13.58 31.58
CA GLY A 410 5.41 -15.01 31.26
C GLY A 410 6.15 -15.41 29.98
N TYR A 411 6.74 -14.45 29.23
CA TYR A 411 7.51 -14.74 28.02
C TYR A 411 8.98 -15.08 28.31
N ARG A 412 9.47 -14.88 29.55
CA ARG A 412 10.84 -15.18 29.98
C ARG A 412 10.84 -15.94 31.32
N PRO A 413 10.33 -17.19 31.37
CA PRO A 413 10.19 -17.95 32.62
C PRO A 413 11.53 -18.24 33.32
N TRP A 414 12.64 -18.30 32.58
CA TRP A 414 13.98 -18.53 33.13
C TRP A 414 14.43 -17.43 34.12
N LEU A 415 13.90 -16.20 34.01
CA LEU A 415 14.19 -15.12 34.97
C LEU A 415 13.70 -15.47 36.38
N ALA A 416 12.63 -16.25 36.51
CA ALA A 416 12.17 -16.70 37.82
C ALA A 416 13.22 -17.59 38.51
N GLY A 417 13.92 -18.44 37.76
CA GLY A 417 15.04 -19.24 38.28
C GLY A 417 16.23 -18.37 38.71
N VAL A 418 16.55 -17.32 37.95
CA VAL A 418 17.60 -16.35 38.31
C VAL A 418 17.23 -15.61 39.60
N TRP A 419 15.98 -15.14 39.72
CA TRP A 419 15.49 -14.50 40.94
C TRP A 419 15.49 -15.46 42.13
N LEU A 420 15.07 -16.71 41.95
CA LEU A 420 15.10 -17.73 42.99
C LEU A 420 16.54 -17.97 43.46
N LEU A 421 17.51 -18.09 42.55
CA LEU A 421 18.92 -18.27 42.89
C LEU A 421 19.49 -17.05 43.61
N ALA A 422 19.20 -15.84 43.12
CA ALA A 422 19.68 -14.60 43.72
C ALA A 422 19.11 -14.39 45.13
N LEU A 423 17.81 -14.64 45.33
CA LEU A 423 17.15 -14.55 46.64
C LEU A 423 17.59 -15.68 47.58
N ALA A 424 17.81 -16.89 47.06
CA ALA A 424 18.36 -18.00 47.84
C ALA A 424 19.77 -17.68 48.34
N LEU A 425 20.63 -17.08 47.51
CA LEU A 425 21.97 -16.65 47.89
C LEU A 425 21.93 -15.50 48.90
N LEU A 426 21.08 -14.48 48.67
CA LEU A 426 20.90 -13.36 49.59
C LEU A 426 20.42 -13.82 50.97
N GLY A 427 19.40 -14.67 51.03
CA GLY A 427 18.88 -15.21 52.28
C GLY A 427 19.88 -16.12 52.99
N SER A 428 20.57 -17.00 52.24
CA SER A 428 21.59 -17.90 52.83
C SER A 428 22.74 -17.13 53.46
N LEU A 429 23.23 -16.08 52.81
CA LEU A 429 24.26 -15.21 53.36
C LEU A 429 23.76 -14.43 54.58
N SER A 430 22.55 -13.87 54.51
CA SER A 430 21.98 -13.08 55.61
C SER A 430 21.72 -13.94 56.85
N PHE A 431 21.05 -15.07 56.69
CA PHE A 431 20.73 -15.99 57.79
C PHE A 431 21.93 -16.80 58.27
N GLY A 432 23.00 -16.93 57.48
CA GLY A 432 24.25 -17.56 57.90
C GLY A 432 25.06 -16.72 58.90
N THR A 433 24.78 -15.43 59.01
CA THR A 433 25.54 -14.51 59.91
C THR A 433 25.04 -14.52 61.36
N HIS A 434 23.87 -15.09 61.63
CA HIS A 434 23.23 -15.06 62.95
C HIS A 434 22.64 -16.44 63.29
N SER A 435 22.46 -16.72 64.58
CA SER A 435 21.81 -17.95 65.04
C SER A 435 20.32 -17.71 65.31
N PRO A 436 19.41 -18.48 64.70
CA PRO A 436 17.98 -18.35 64.95
C PRO A 436 17.58 -19.02 66.27
N THR A 437 16.39 -18.68 66.76
CA THR A 437 15.80 -19.26 67.97
C THR A 437 14.81 -20.37 67.62
N PRO A 438 14.89 -21.55 68.24
CA PRO A 438 13.96 -22.65 67.99
C PRO A 438 12.59 -22.34 68.61
N VAL A 439 11.52 -22.68 67.88
CA VAL A 439 10.12 -22.50 68.35
C VAL A 439 9.77 -23.53 69.44
N LYS A 440 10.31 -24.75 69.35
CA LYS A 440 10.20 -25.79 70.38
C LYS A 440 11.58 -26.29 70.76
N GLN A 441 11.89 -26.30 72.06
CA GLN A 441 13.18 -26.79 72.54
C GLN A 441 13.25 -28.32 72.43
N GLY A 442 14.27 -28.84 71.73
CA GLY A 442 14.55 -30.28 71.61
C GLY A 442 13.88 -31.01 70.43
N GLU A 443 13.05 -30.34 69.64
CA GLU A 443 12.40 -30.90 68.43
C GLU A 443 12.83 -30.13 67.17
N GLY A 444 13.31 -30.84 66.14
CA GLY A 444 13.58 -30.27 64.81
C GLY A 444 14.95 -30.65 64.21
N ALA A 445 15.08 -30.50 62.89
CA ALA A 445 16.34 -30.66 62.19
C ALA A 445 17.30 -29.50 62.48
N PRO A 446 18.64 -29.70 62.44
CA PRO A 446 19.60 -28.61 62.63
C PRO A 446 19.37 -27.49 61.62
N PHE A 447 19.53 -26.24 62.07
CA PHE A 447 19.33 -25.08 61.22
C PHE A 447 20.33 -25.07 60.06
N GLN A 448 19.82 -24.97 58.83
CA GLN A 448 20.62 -24.84 57.62
C GLN A 448 20.16 -23.57 56.88
N PRO A 449 21.00 -22.52 56.77
CA PRO A 449 20.59 -21.24 56.17
C PRO A 449 20.01 -21.36 54.76
N LEU A 450 20.61 -22.22 53.92
CA LEU A 450 20.14 -22.47 52.56
C LEU A 450 18.76 -23.16 52.54
N VAL A 451 18.60 -24.23 53.31
CA VAL A 451 17.33 -25.00 53.36
C VAL A 451 16.22 -24.14 53.95
N TYR A 452 16.51 -23.36 54.99
CA TYR A 452 15.56 -22.38 55.54
C TYR A 452 15.15 -21.34 54.50
N THR A 453 16.11 -20.76 53.77
CA THR A 453 15.82 -19.77 52.72
C THR A 453 14.98 -20.36 51.59
N LEU A 454 15.30 -21.58 51.13
CA LEU A 454 14.50 -22.27 50.12
C LEU A 454 13.10 -22.61 50.63
N ASP A 455 12.95 -22.98 51.89
CA ASP A 455 11.67 -23.25 52.54
C ASP A 455 10.77 -21.99 52.65
N LEU A 456 11.39 -20.81 52.74
CA LEU A 456 10.66 -19.53 52.67
C LEU A 456 10.23 -19.18 51.23
N LEU A 457 11.07 -19.45 50.23
CA LEU A 457 10.82 -19.13 48.82
C LEU A 457 9.86 -20.12 48.13
N ILE A 458 9.76 -21.36 48.61
CA ILE A 458 8.87 -22.38 48.08
C ILE A 458 7.60 -22.43 48.95
N PRO A 459 6.48 -21.82 48.51
CA PRO A 459 5.30 -21.70 49.35
C PRO A 459 4.61 -23.05 49.63
N ILE A 460 4.71 -24.00 48.69
CA ILE A 460 3.98 -25.28 48.70
C ILE A 460 4.92 -26.42 49.11
N GLY A 461 4.49 -27.23 50.10
CA GLY A 461 5.19 -28.48 50.46
C GLY A 461 6.48 -28.29 51.28
N GLY A 462 6.55 -27.23 52.08
CA GLY A 462 7.75 -26.77 52.80
C GLY A 462 8.66 -27.84 53.43
N LEU A 463 9.95 -27.51 53.54
CA LEU A 463 11.06 -28.35 54.01
C LEU A 463 11.16 -28.46 55.54
N GLY A 464 10.18 -27.91 56.27
CA GLY A 464 10.02 -28.06 57.72
C GLY A 464 10.89 -27.13 58.59
N GLN A 465 11.70 -26.26 57.99
CA GLN A 465 12.57 -25.30 58.68
C GLN A 465 11.83 -23.99 59.02
N ARG A 466 10.93 -23.51 58.14
CA ARG A 466 10.24 -22.21 58.27
C ARG A 466 9.33 -22.10 59.50
N THR A 467 8.78 -23.21 59.98
CA THR A 467 7.94 -23.29 61.18
C THR A 467 8.69 -23.69 62.43
N ALA A 468 9.94 -24.16 62.29
CA ALA A 468 10.77 -24.62 63.39
C ALA A 468 11.62 -23.50 64.00
N TRP A 469 11.88 -22.43 63.24
CA TRP A 469 12.81 -21.37 63.59
C TRP A 469 12.20 -19.98 63.41
N TYR A 470 12.46 -19.08 64.37
CA TYR A 470 12.12 -17.65 64.28
C TYR A 470 13.34 -16.78 64.58
N TRP A 471 13.29 -15.51 64.15
CA TRP A 471 14.35 -14.54 64.40
C TRP A 471 13.92 -13.50 65.43
N SER A 472 14.76 -13.27 66.43
CA SER A 472 14.57 -12.20 67.42
C SER A 472 14.99 -10.81 66.89
N ASN A 473 15.76 -10.77 65.79
CA ASN A 473 16.15 -9.53 65.12
C ASN A 473 15.06 -9.12 64.12
N ASP A 474 14.42 -7.97 64.36
CA ASP A 474 13.34 -7.42 63.53
C ASP A 474 13.72 -7.31 62.05
N SER A 475 14.99 -7.05 61.73
CA SER A 475 15.45 -6.91 60.34
C SER A 475 15.52 -8.25 59.60
N LEU A 476 16.00 -9.31 60.24
CA LEU A 476 16.05 -10.67 59.67
C LEU A 476 14.66 -11.30 59.61
N GLN A 477 13.81 -11.03 60.61
CA GLN A 477 12.41 -11.45 60.58
C GLN A 477 11.64 -10.74 59.45
N GLY A 478 11.88 -9.44 59.26
CA GLY A 478 11.35 -8.69 58.12
C GLY A 478 11.80 -9.26 56.76
N LEU A 479 13.10 -9.62 56.64
CA LEU A 479 13.63 -10.28 55.45
C LEU A 479 12.95 -11.63 55.19
N ALA A 480 12.69 -12.43 56.23
CA ALA A 480 11.98 -13.70 56.10
C ALA A 480 10.56 -13.52 55.54
N TYR A 481 9.80 -12.52 56.03
CA TYR A 481 8.48 -12.20 55.48
C TYR A 481 8.54 -11.69 54.03
N LEU A 482 9.54 -10.88 53.68
CA LEU A 482 9.76 -10.45 52.30
C LEU A 482 10.04 -11.65 51.37
N LEU A 483 10.91 -12.57 51.78
CA LEU A 483 11.22 -13.78 51.00
C LEU A 483 9.97 -14.66 50.79
N ILE A 484 9.11 -14.80 51.80
CA ILE A 484 7.82 -15.49 51.65
C ILE A 484 6.94 -14.79 50.61
N ALA A 485 6.81 -13.46 50.68
CA ALA A 485 6.03 -12.69 49.73
C ALA A 485 6.57 -12.83 48.29
N PHE A 486 7.89 -12.75 48.11
CA PHE A 486 8.54 -12.98 46.82
C PHE A 486 8.36 -14.41 46.32
N GLY A 487 8.41 -15.41 47.20
CA GLY A 487 8.17 -16.81 46.88
C GLY A 487 6.79 -17.06 46.29
N TRP A 488 5.75 -16.44 46.87
CA TRP A 488 4.40 -16.47 46.31
C TRP A 488 4.33 -15.77 44.94
N VAL A 489 4.90 -14.58 44.80
CA VAL A 489 4.90 -13.82 43.53
C VAL A 489 5.59 -14.62 42.40
N LEU A 490 6.78 -15.16 42.66
CA LEU A 490 7.53 -15.98 41.72
C LEU A 490 6.76 -17.25 41.34
N THR A 491 6.20 -17.96 42.33
CA THR A 491 5.43 -19.17 42.11
C THR A 491 4.20 -18.90 41.23
N THR A 492 3.40 -17.88 41.55
CA THR A 492 2.22 -17.50 40.76
C THR A 492 2.62 -17.10 39.33
N ALA A 493 3.71 -16.36 39.17
CA ALA A 493 4.17 -15.91 37.86
C ALA A 493 4.75 -17.05 37.01
N VAL A 494 5.42 -18.03 37.62
CA VAL A 494 5.89 -19.27 36.94
C VAL A 494 4.70 -20.14 36.53
N ILE A 495 3.73 -20.36 37.42
CA ILE A 495 2.51 -21.13 37.09
C ILE A 495 1.77 -20.49 35.92
N ALA A 496 1.62 -19.15 35.92
CA ALA A 496 1.03 -18.40 34.82
C ALA A 496 1.85 -18.50 33.52
N GLY A 497 3.18 -18.56 33.60
CA GLY A 497 4.06 -18.77 32.44
C GLY A 497 3.94 -20.18 31.86
N VAL A 498 4.00 -21.20 32.73
CA VAL A 498 3.96 -22.62 32.37
C VAL A 498 2.60 -23.03 31.81
N THR A 499 1.50 -22.59 32.43
CA THR A 499 0.15 -22.83 31.89
C THR A 499 -0.02 -22.26 30.48
N ARG A 500 0.58 -21.10 30.21
CA ARG A 500 0.53 -20.45 28.89
C ARG A 500 1.41 -21.14 27.84
N THR A 501 2.48 -21.81 28.25
CA THR A 501 3.28 -22.67 27.37
C THR A 501 2.63 -24.02 27.13
N LEU A 502 1.85 -24.55 28.09
CA LEU A 502 1.15 -25.83 27.98
C LEU A 502 -0.14 -25.73 27.15
N GLN A 503 -0.83 -24.59 27.16
CA GLN A 503 -1.98 -24.32 26.28
C GLN A 503 -1.61 -24.12 24.79
N LYS A 504 -0.35 -24.36 24.40
CA LYS A 504 0.14 -24.22 23.04
C LYS A 504 0.27 -25.55 22.26
N ASN A 505 -0.23 -26.66 22.81
CA ASN A 505 -0.42 -27.90 22.06
C ASN A 505 -1.89 -28.13 21.76
#